data_AF-A0A1G4ICQ7-F1
#
_entry.id   AF-A0A1G4ICQ7-F1
#
_cell.length_a   1.000
_cell.length_b   1.000
_cell.length_c   1.000
_cell.angle_alpha   90.00
_cell.angle_beta   90.00
_cell.angle_gamma   90.00
#
_symmetry.space_group_name_H-M   'P 1'
#
loop_
_entity.id
_entity.type
_entity.pdbx_description
1 polymer ?
#
loop_
_entity_poly.entity_id
_entity_poly.type
_entity_poly.pdbx_seq_one_letter_code
_entity_poly.pdbx_strand_id
1 'polypeptide(L)'
;MSEKGGDDSRSSQVRVSVKRRNFSYVDSIKVRLSGGKPEVTISALGKAISDAVAVAEILKNQGLIDVKKITTSRGAAESDGDAVNDKIEILITKSKDFDTIYAEQQKRKLENADKKE
;
A
#
# COMPACT_ATOMS: atom_id res chain seq x y z
N MET A 1 21.69 19.36 -18.43
CA MET A 1 20.34 19.70 -17.95
C MET A 1 19.67 18.40 -17.57
N SER A 2 19.71 18.02 -16.30
CA SER A 2 19.01 16.83 -15.81
C SER A 2 17.79 17.34 -15.06
N GLU A 3 16.63 17.14 -15.66
CA GLU A 3 15.34 17.62 -15.15
C GLU A 3 15.07 16.98 -13.79
N LYS A 4 15.05 17.83 -12.75
CA LYS A 4 14.42 17.54 -11.47
C LYS A 4 12.92 17.37 -11.73
N GLY A 5 12.46 16.11 -11.79
CA GLY A 5 11.04 15.78 -11.72
C GLY A 5 10.53 15.96 -10.28
N GLY A 6 10.17 17.18 -9.92
CA GLY A 6 9.47 17.48 -8.68
C GLY A 6 7.96 17.31 -8.81
N ASP A 7 7.41 16.29 -8.14
CA ASP A 7 6.11 16.37 -7.45
C ASP A 7 6.07 15.37 -6.28
N ASP A 8 6.96 15.56 -5.28
CA ASP A 8 7.03 14.70 -4.08
C ASP A 8 5.97 15.08 -3.02
N SER A 9 4.87 15.74 -3.41
CA SER A 9 3.92 16.34 -2.45
C SER A 9 2.52 15.71 -2.38
N ARG A 10 2.15 14.75 -3.25
CA ARG A 10 0.73 14.31 -3.33
C ARG A 10 0.43 12.82 -3.24
N SER A 11 1.37 11.89 -3.43
CA SER A 11 1.07 10.46 -3.35
C SER A 11 1.97 9.72 -2.35
N SER A 12 1.36 9.17 -1.30
CA SER A 12 2.06 8.22 -0.43
C SER A 12 2.30 6.91 -1.14
N GLN A 13 3.55 6.59 -1.49
CA GLN A 13 3.88 5.29 -2.06
C GLN A 13 4.25 4.26 -0.99
N VAL A 14 3.82 3.02 -1.18
CA VAL A 14 4.21 1.84 -0.41
C VAL A 14 4.78 0.81 -1.36
N ARG A 15 6.07 0.49 -1.19
CA ARG A 15 6.75 -0.51 -2.01
C ARG A 15 6.69 -1.89 -1.37
N VAL A 16 5.97 -2.80 -2.03
CA VAL A 16 5.84 -4.20 -1.62
C VAL A 16 7.04 -4.98 -2.14
N SER A 17 7.58 -5.84 -1.27
CA SER A 17 8.72 -6.70 -1.54
C SER A 17 8.51 -8.03 -0.83
N VAL A 18 9.19 -9.06 -1.30
CA VAL A 18 9.15 -10.41 -0.70
C VAL A 18 9.78 -10.50 0.71
N LYS A 19 10.40 -9.41 1.19
CA LYS A 19 11.14 -9.39 2.48
C LYS A 19 10.23 -9.25 3.71
N ARG A 20 8.98 -8.83 3.55
CA ARG A 20 8.04 -8.64 4.67
C ARG A 20 6.74 -9.37 4.39
N ARG A 21 6.03 -9.74 5.45
CA ARG A 21 4.71 -10.38 5.36
C ARG A 21 3.67 -9.40 4.83
N ASN A 22 2.67 -9.90 4.10
CA ASN A 22 1.59 -9.08 3.52
C ASN A 22 0.87 -8.21 4.57
N PHE A 23 0.62 -8.76 5.77
CA PHE A 23 0.00 -8.02 6.87
C PHE A 23 0.80 -6.77 7.31
N SER A 24 2.13 -6.80 7.24
CA SER A 24 2.95 -5.62 7.57
C SER A 24 2.72 -4.47 6.59
N TYR A 25 2.49 -4.78 5.31
CA TYR A 25 2.14 -3.78 4.29
C TYR A 25 0.70 -3.27 4.47
N VAL A 26 -0.24 -4.18 4.73
CA VAL A 26 -1.63 -3.86 5.05
C VAL A 26 -1.71 -2.84 6.20
N ASP A 27 -1.02 -3.11 7.32
CA ASP A 27 -1.02 -2.20 8.48
C ASP A 27 -0.38 -0.84 8.15
N SER A 28 0.73 -0.85 7.42
CA SER A 28 1.41 0.39 7.01
C SER A 28 0.51 1.28 6.14
N ILE A 29 -0.26 0.67 5.23
CA ILE A 29 -1.20 1.39 4.37
C ILE A 29 -2.34 1.99 5.18
N LYS A 30 -2.92 1.22 6.13
CA LYS A 30 -3.99 1.73 7.01
C LYS A 30 -3.55 2.96 7.78
N VAL A 31 -2.38 2.90 8.42
CA VAL A 31 -1.80 4.03 9.17
C VAL A 31 -1.58 5.25 8.26
N ARG A 32 -1.16 5.02 7.01
CA ARG A 32 -0.88 6.09 6.06
C ARG A 32 -2.15 6.78 5.55
N LEU A 33 -3.22 6.01 5.35
CA LEU A 33 -4.54 6.53 5.02
C LEU A 33 -5.14 7.28 6.21
N SER A 34 -5.03 6.77 7.44
CA SER A 34 -5.57 7.46 8.63
C SER A 34 -4.89 8.80 8.90
N GLY A 35 -3.61 8.95 8.55
CA GLY A 35 -2.82 10.19 8.72
C GLY A 35 -3.16 11.34 7.76
N GLY A 36 -4.39 11.41 7.24
CA GLY A 36 -4.87 12.52 6.41
C GLY A 36 -4.50 12.46 4.92
N LYS A 37 -3.87 11.37 4.46
CA LYS A 37 -3.53 11.21 3.04
C LYS A 37 -4.67 10.50 2.31
N PRO A 38 -5.31 11.12 1.31
CA PRO A 38 -6.50 10.57 0.66
C PRO A 38 -6.18 9.36 -0.23
N GLU A 39 -4.94 9.25 -0.68
CA GLU A 39 -4.50 8.26 -1.66
C GLU A 39 -3.13 7.67 -1.32
N VAL A 40 -2.98 6.40 -1.69
CA VAL A 40 -1.74 5.64 -1.54
C VAL A 40 -1.49 4.87 -2.83
N THR A 41 -0.24 4.79 -3.27
CA THR A 41 0.17 3.95 -4.40
C THR A 41 0.90 2.72 -3.86
N ILE A 42 0.36 1.53 -4.14
CA ILE A 42 1.03 0.25 -3.85
C ILE A 42 1.86 -0.12 -5.07
N SER A 43 3.17 -0.25 -4.93
CA SER A 43 4.07 -0.59 -6.04
C SER A 43 4.86 -1.87 -5.78
N ALA A 44 5.05 -2.72 -6.78
CA ALA A 44 5.92 -3.89 -6.69
C ALA A 44 6.63 -4.20 -8.01
N LEU A 45 7.71 -4.98 -7.91
CA LEU A 45 8.50 -5.46 -9.05
C LEU A 45 8.55 -7.00 -9.07
N GLY A 46 8.51 -7.57 -10.27
CA GLY A 46 8.72 -9.00 -10.52
C GLY A 46 7.86 -9.90 -9.63
N LYS A 47 8.49 -10.81 -8.88
CA LYS A 47 7.80 -11.78 -8.01
C LYS A 47 6.93 -11.13 -6.92
N ALA A 48 7.22 -9.90 -6.52
CA ALA A 48 6.42 -9.20 -5.50
C ALA A 48 5.08 -8.65 -6.03
N ILE A 49 4.83 -8.72 -7.35
CA ILE A 49 3.58 -8.26 -7.95
C ILE A 49 2.37 -9.00 -7.37
N SER A 50 2.46 -10.32 -7.19
CA SER A 50 1.37 -11.11 -6.59
C SER A 50 1.06 -10.66 -5.17
N ASP A 51 2.09 -10.35 -4.38
CA ASP A 51 1.92 -9.85 -3.02
C ASP A 51 1.29 -8.46 -2.98
N ALA A 52 1.64 -7.58 -3.92
CA ALA A 52 1.00 -6.26 -4.02
C ALA A 52 -0.49 -6.35 -4.35
N VAL A 53 -0.87 -7.26 -5.25
CA VAL A 53 -2.28 -7.54 -5.56
C VAL A 53 -2.98 -8.10 -4.33
N ALA A 54 -2.42 -9.10 -3.66
CA ALA A 54 -2.99 -9.68 -2.45
C ALA A 54 -3.17 -8.64 -1.33
N VAL A 55 -2.21 -7.74 -1.12
CA VAL A 55 -2.33 -6.64 -0.14
C VAL A 55 -3.49 -5.71 -0.50
N ALA A 56 -3.64 -5.34 -1.77
CA ALA A 56 -4.75 -4.51 -2.21
C ALA A 56 -6.10 -5.23 -2.05
N GLU A 57 -6.18 -6.52 -2.37
CA GLU A 57 -7.38 -7.34 -2.21
C GLU A 57 -7.79 -7.49 -0.74
N ILE A 58 -6.84 -7.71 0.17
CA ILE A 58 -7.12 -7.77 1.61
C ILE A 58 -7.77 -6.46 2.08
N LEU A 59 -7.20 -5.31 1.70
CA LEU A 59 -7.74 -4.00 2.09
C LEU A 59 -9.12 -3.73 1.49
N LYS A 60 -9.33 -4.12 0.23
CA LYS A 60 -10.61 -3.97 -0.48
C LYS A 60 -11.69 -4.86 0.13
N ASN A 61 -11.37 -6.12 0.43
CA ASN A 61 -12.29 -7.07 1.04
C ASN A 61 -12.65 -6.70 2.49
N GLN A 62 -11.77 -5.95 3.18
CA GLN A 62 -12.08 -5.34 4.47
C GLN A 62 -12.95 -4.08 4.36
N GLY A 63 -13.32 -3.64 3.15
CA GLY A 63 -14.12 -2.44 2.91
C GLY A 63 -13.37 -1.15 3.21
N LEU A 64 -12.04 -1.16 3.32
CA LEU A 64 -11.25 0.01 3.72
C LEU A 64 -10.86 0.92 2.54
N ILE A 65 -10.79 0.38 1.33
CA ILE A 65 -10.27 1.13 0.19
C ILE A 65 -11.13 0.94 -1.06
N ASP A 66 -10.98 1.90 -1.97
CA ASP A 66 -11.37 1.77 -3.37
C ASP A 66 -10.10 1.83 -4.25
N VAL A 67 -10.08 1.02 -5.31
CA VAL A 67 -8.99 1.03 -6.31
C VAL A 67 -9.34 2.05 -7.39
N LYS A 68 -8.49 3.07 -7.55
CA LYS A 68 -8.67 4.13 -8.55
C LYS A 68 -8.03 3.80 -9.89
N LYS A 69 -6.81 3.25 -9.86
CA LYS A 69 -6.04 2.97 -11.07
C LYS A 69 -5.08 1.81 -10.84
N ILE A 70 -4.95 0.94 -11.83
CA ILE A 70 -3.89 -0.08 -11.89
C ILE A 70 -3.07 0.20 -13.14
N THR A 71 -1.76 0.29 -12.98
CA THR A 71 -0.82 0.47 -14.09
C THR A 71 0.24 -0.62 -14.02
N THR A 72 0.51 -1.27 -15.14
CA THR A 72 1.68 -2.13 -15.29
C THR A 72 2.67 -1.48 -16.23
N SER A 73 3.95 -1.64 -15.94
CA SER A 73 5.03 -1.12 -16.76
C SER A 73 6.25 -2.02 -16.61
N ARG A 74 7.34 -1.67 -17.29
CA ARG A 74 8.64 -2.29 -17.10
C ARG A 74 9.58 -1.26 -16.44
N GLY A 75 10.33 -1.65 -15.42
CA GLY A 75 11.25 -0.77 -14.71
C GLY A 75 12.41 -1.53 -14.06
N ALA A 76 13.55 -0.87 -13.90
CA ALA A 76 14.71 -1.43 -13.22
C ALA A 76 14.59 -1.21 -11.70
N ALA A 77 15.10 -2.16 -10.91
CA ALA A 77 15.40 -1.88 -9.50
C ALA A 77 16.78 -1.22 -9.42
N GLU A 78 16.94 -0.23 -8.54
CA GLU A 78 18.18 0.55 -8.42
C GLU A 78 19.44 -0.30 -8.14
N SER A 79 19.28 -1.56 -7.71
CA SER A 79 20.38 -2.47 -7.36
C SER A 79 20.61 -3.61 -8.35
N ASP A 80 19.77 -3.78 -9.38
CA ASP A 80 19.79 -4.93 -10.30
C ASP A 80 20.49 -4.66 -11.65
N GLY A 81 21.17 -3.52 -11.82
CA GLY A 81 21.80 -3.13 -13.09
C GLY A 81 20.78 -2.81 -14.19
N ASP A 82 21.10 -3.09 -15.46
CA ASP A 82 20.21 -2.91 -16.63
C ASP A 82 19.02 -3.91 -16.66
N ALA A 83 18.84 -4.74 -15.63
CA ALA A 83 17.78 -5.73 -15.59
C ALA A 83 16.40 -5.06 -15.45
N VAL A 84 15.66 -5.09 -16.54
CA VAL A 84 14.29 -4.60 -16.63
C VAL A 84 13.33 -5.63 -16.04
N ASN A 85 12.63 -5.26 -14.97
CA ASN A 85 11.62 -6.09 -14.32
C ASN A 85 10.21 -5.56 -14.62
N ASP A 86 9.21 -6.44 -14.63
CA ASP A 86 7.81 -6.00 -14.63
C ASP A 86 7.50 -5.24 -13.34
N LYS A 87 6.72 -4.18 -13.46
CA LYS A 87 6.28 -3.29 -12.37
C LYS A 87 4.77 -3.20 -12.37
N ILE A 88 4.18 -3.21 -11.17
CA ILE A 88 2.79 -2.85 -10.94
C ILE A 88 2.69 -1.64 -10.03
N GLU A 89 1.73 -0.76 -10.29
CA GLU A 89 1.35 0.37 -9.46
C GLU A 89 -0.18 0.42 -9.32
N ILE A 90 -0.66 0.31 -8.09
CA ILE A 90 -2.08 0.31 -7.74
C ILE A 90 -2.35 1.56 -6.92
N LEU A 91 -3.03 2.55 -7.52
CA LEU A 91 -3.51 3.73 -6.82
C LEU A 91 -4.82 3.39 -6.11
N ILE A 92 -4.82 3.59 -4.79
CA ILE A 92 -5.95 3.33 -3.91
C ILE A 92 -6.34 4.60 -3.16
N THR A 93 -7.59 4.65 -2.72
CA THR A 93 -8.12 5.74 -1.89
C THR A 93 -8.93 5.18 -0.74
N LYS A 94 -9.20 6.00 0.29
CA LYS A 94 -10.12 5.62 1.35
C LYS A 94 -11.50 5.31 0.79
N SER A 95 -12.11 4.22 1.26
CA SER A 95 -13.55 4.03 1.08
C SER A 95 -14.34 5.01 1.95
N LYS A 96 -15.65 5.10 1.70
CA LYS A 96 -16.56 5.92 2.51
C LYS A 96 -16.62 5.46 3.97
N ASP A 97 -16.45 4.16 4.20
CA ASP A 97 -16.57 3.53 5.52
C ASP A 97 -15.22 3.37 6.23
N PHE A 98 -14.13 3.87 5.63
CA PHE A 98 -12.77 3.66 6.13
C PHE A 98 -12.61 4.06 7.59
N ASP A 99 -12.99 5.29 7.96
CA ASP A 99 -12.71 5.82 9.30
C ASP A 99 -13.51 5.04 10.37
N THR A 100 -14.75 4.64 10.07
CA THR A 100 -15.58 3.79 10.94
C THR A 100 -14.95 2.40 11.15
N ILE A 101 -14.64 1.71 10.05
CA ILE A 101 -14.08 0.35 10.10
C ILE A 101 -12.70 0.37 10.77
N TYR A 102 -11.87 1.36 10.47
CA TYR A 102 -10.53 1.49 11.04
C TYR A 102 -10.58 1.75 12.55
N ALA A 103 -11.44 2.64 13.01
CA ALA A 103 -11.63 2.91 14.44
C ALA A 103 -12.11 1.67 15.20
N GLU A 104 -13.05 0.93 14.63
CA GLU A 104 -13.54 -0.33 15.22
C GLU A 104 -12.41 -1.38 15.32
N GLN A 105 -11.58 -1.52 14.29
CA GLN A 105 -10.42 -2.41 14.32
C GLN A 105 -9.40 -2.00 15.40
N GLN A 106 -9.14 -0.70 15.59
CA GLN A 106 -8.23 -0.23 16.64
C GLN A 106 -8.79 -0.54 18.04
N LYS A 107 -10.08 -0.30 18.26
CA LYS A 107 -10.73 -0.63 19.54
C LYS A 107 -10.59 -2.13 19.86
N ARG A 108 -10.93 -3.00 18.90
CA ARG A 108 -10.79 -4.46 19.04
C ARG A 108 -9.35 -4.89 19.32
N LYS A 109 -8.36 -4.20 18.74
CA LYS A 109 -6.94 -4.49 18.96
C LYS A 109 -6.50 -4.14 20.38
N LEU A 110 -6.96 -3.00 20.91
CA LEU A 110 -6.70 -2.57 22.30
C LEU A 110 -7.37 -3.54 23.29
N GLU A 111 -8.66 -3.85 23.10
CA GLU A 111 -9.40 -4.78 23.95
C GLU A 111 -8.77 -6.18 24.02
N ASN A 112 -8.10 -6.62 22.95
CA ASN A 112 -7.39 -7.89 22.91
C ASN A 112 -5.98 -7.83 23.52
N ALA A 113 -5.39 -6.64 23.64
CA ALA A 113 -4.13 -6.44 24.36
C ALA A 113 -4.38 -6.45 25.87
N ASP A 114 -5.43 -5.77 26.34
CA ASP A 114 -5.81 -5.70 27.76
C ASP A 114 -6.24 -7.06 28.33
N LYS A 115 -6.78 -7.96 27.50
CA LYS A 115 -7.16 -9.34 27.90
C LYS A 115 -5.99 -10.33 27.96
N LYS A 116 -4.80 -9.91 27.52
CA LYS A 116 -3.59 -10.75 27.52
C LYS A 116 -2.62 -10.40 28.65
N GLU A 117 -2.95 -9.38 29.45
CA GLU A 117 -2.38 -9.11 30.78
C GLU A 117 -3.24 -9.76 31.87
#